data_AF-A0A497SJM1-F1
#
_entry.id   AF-A0A497SJM1-F1
#
_cell.length_a   1.000
_cell.length_b   1.000
_cell.length_c   1.000
_cell.angle_alpha   90.00
_cell.angle_beta   90.00
_cell.angle_gamma   90.00
#
_symmetry.space_group_name_H-M   'P 1'
#
loop_
_entity.id
_entity.type
_entity.pdbx_description
1 polymer ?
#
loop_
_entity_poly.entity_id
_entity_poly.type
_entity_poly.pdbx_seq_one_letter_code
_entity_poly.pdbx_strand_id
1 'polypeptide(L)'
;PSVRDCTKNRIARVMKEHDVYPKMPEDMFNLMRRAVRLRAHLDKNGRDYTSQRGLELTESKIRRLSRYYKERKILPHDWKYDPEKARLLVKS
;
A
#
# COMPACT_ATOMS: atom_id res chain seq x y z
N PRO A 1 -16.53 12.57 18.29
CA PRO A 1 -16.55 11.10 18.04
C PRO A 1 -15.34 10.67 17.19
N SER A 2 -14.29 10.17 17.83
CA SER A 2 -12.99 9.87 17.20
C SER A 2 -12.96 8.45 16.60
N VAL A 3 -12.90 8.37 15.27
CA VAL A 3 -12.71 7.13 14.49
C VAL A 3 -11.32 6.50 14.73
N ARG A 4 -10.42 7.18 15.47
CA ARG A 4 -9.04 6.73 15.71
C ARG A 4 -8.93 5.62 16.75
N ASP A 5 -9.85 5.53 17.71
CA ASP A 5 -9.73 4.57 18.82
C ASP A 5 -10.30 3.18 18.50
N CYS A 6 -11.25 3.11 17.56
CA CYS A 6 -11.85 1.84 17.13
C CYS A 6 -10.99 1.04 16.13
N THR A 7 -10.00 1.66 15.49
CA THR A 7 -9.46 1.17 14.21
C THR A 7 -8.13 0.42 14.34
N LYS A 8 -7.43 0.50 15.48
CA LYS A 8 -6.11 -0.14 15.66
C LYS A 8 -6.15 -1.69 15.58
N ASN A 9 -7.30 -2.29 15.86
CA ASN A 9 -7.47 -3.74 15.88
C ASN A 9 -8.58 -4.26 14.97
N ARG A 10 -9.42 -3.39 14.37
CA ARG A 10 -10.59 -3.82 13.61
C ARG A 10 -10.29 -4.15 12.15
N ILE A 11 -9.41 -3.44 11.46
CA ILE A 11 -9.13 -3.70 10.03
C ILE A 11 -8.60 -5.12 9.82
N ALA A 12 -7.59 -5.52 10.60
CA ALA A 12 -7.04 -6.88 10.55
C ALA A 12 -8.03 -7.96 11.02
N ARG A 13 -9.04 -7.61 11.83
CA ARG A 13 -10.06 -8.56 12.34
C ARG A 13 -11.23 -8.71 11.37
N VAL A 14 -11.70 -7.61 10.79
CA VAL A 14 -12.73 -7.57 9.73
C VAL A 14 -12.23 -8.28 8.47
N MET A 15 -10.95 -8.11 8.11
CA MET A 15 -10.31 -8.84 7.01
C MET A 15 -10.16 -10.34 7.27
N LYS A 16 -10.30 -10.80 8.51
CA LYS A 16 -10.24 -12.21 8.90
C LYS A 16 -11.62 -12.86 8.96
N GLU A 17 -12.68 -12.07 9.17
CA GLU A 17 -14.08 -12.49 9.22
C GLU A 17 -14.72 -12.60 7.83
N HIS A 18 -14.20 -11.87 6.83
CA HIS A 18 -14.59 -12.04 5.44
C HIS A 18 -13.54 -12.88 4.72
N ASP A 19 -13.92 -14.09 4.31
CA ASP A 19 -13.14 -15.10 3.56
C ASP A 19 -12.73 -14.65 2.14
N VAL A 20 -12.67 -13.34 1.92
CA VAL A 20 -12.32 -12.66 0.68
C VAL A 20 -10.89 -12.16 0.86
N TYR A 21 -9.93 -13.09 0.87
CA TYR A 21 -8.52 -12.75 1.00
C TYR A 21 -7.96 -12.24 -0.34
N PRO A 22 -7.66 -10.94 -0.52
CA PRO A 22 -6.45 -10.61 -1.23
C PRO A 22 -5.28 -11.08 -0.34
N LYS A 23 -4.27 -11.74 -0.91
CA LYS A 23 -2.99 -12.08 -0.24
C LYS A 23 -2.29 -10.88 0.43
N MET A 24 -2.81 -9.67 0.26
CA MET A 24 -2.25 -8.42 0.72
C MET A 24 -3.36 -7.51 1.29
N PRO A 25 -3.13 -6.83 2.43
CA PRO A 25 -4.10 -5.90 3.02
C PRO A 25 -4.59 -4.82 2.04
N GLU A 26 -5.89 -4.49 2.11
CA GLU A 26 -6.56 -3.54 1.20
C GLU A 26 -5.94 -2.13 1.24
N ASP A 27 -5.56 -1.66 2.44
CA ASP A 27 -4.91 -0.36 2.61
C ASP A 27 -3.57 -0.26 1.87
N MET A 28 -2.81 -1.34 1.91
CA MET A 28 -1.53 -1.47 1.21
C MET A 28 -1.74 -1.55 -0.30
N PHE A 29 -2.73 -2.33 -0.76
CA PHE A 29 -3.11 -2.40 -2.17
C PHE A 29 -3.53 -1.03 -2.73
N ASN A 30 -4.34 -0.28 -1.98
CA ASN A 30 -4.79 1.05 -2.37
C ASN A 30 -3.62 2.05 -2.52
N LEU A 31 -2.61 1.97 -1.64
CA LEU A 31 -1.39 2.78 -1.78
C LEU A 31 -0.55 2.37 -2.99
N MET A 32 -0.43 1.07 -3.26
CA MET A 32 0.27 0.57 -4.45
C MET A 32 -0.42 1.03 -5.73
N ARG A 33 -1.76 0.99 -5.79
CA ARG A 33 -2.56 1.52 -6.91
C ARG A 33 -2.29 3.01 -7.13
N ARG A 34 -2.22 3.80 -6.06
CA ARG A 34 -1.87 5.22 -6.15
C ARG A 34 -0.45 5.44 -6.65
N ALA A 35 0.52 4.68 -6.16
CA ALA A 35 1.91 4.75 -6.60
C ALA A 35 2.06 4.45 -8.09
N VAL A 36 1.41 3.39 -8.59
CA VAL A 36 1.41 3.03 -10.03
C VAL A 36 0.84 4.16 -10.89
N ARG A 37 -0.26 4.78 -10.47
CA ARG A 37 -0.86 5.93 -11.18
C ARG A 37 0.08 7.14 -11.20
N LEU A 38 0.69 7.47 -10.07
CA LEU A 38 1.65 8.58 -9.98
C LEU A 38 2.88 8.34 -10.85
N ARG A 39 3.38 7.10 -10.90
CA ARG A 39 4.49 6.71 -11.78
C ARG A 39 4.13 6.94 -13.25
N ALA A 40 2.96 6.43 -13.69
CA ALA A 40 2.48 6.61 -15.05
C ALA A 40 2.23 8.10 -15.42
N HIS A 41 1.85 8.94 -14.45
CA HIS A 41 1.74 10.39 -14.64
C HIS A 41 3.12 11.05 -14.82
N LEU A 42 4.09 10.71 -13.98
CA LEU A 42 5.44 11.25 -14.03
C LEU A 42 6.22 10.77 -15.27
N ASP A 43 5.95 9.57 -15.75
CA ASP A 43 6.52 9.05 -17.02
C ASP A 43 6.13 9.96 -18.21
N LYS A 44 4.95 10.59 -18.16
CA LYS A 44 4.49 11.57 -19.16
C LYS A 44 4.92 13.00 -18.82
N ASN A 45 5.00 13.34 -17.53
CA ASN A 45 5.23 14.69 -17.02
C ASN A 45 6.44 14.72 -16.08
N GLY A 46 7.64 14.51 -16.62
CA GLY A 46 8.88 14.38 -15.82
C GLY A 46 9.33 15.63 -15.06
N ARG A 47 8.67 16.78 -15.26
CA ARG A 47 8.97 18.05 -14.55
C ARG A 47 7.98 18.37 -13.43
N ASP A 48 7.04 17.48 -13.12
CA ASP A 48 6.09 17.67 -12.03
C ASP A 48 6.70 17.24 -10.67
N TYR A 49 7.49 18.15 -10.09
CA TYR A 49 8.17 17.93 -8.81
C TYR A 49 7.21 17.72 -7.64
N THR A 50 6.01 18.28 -7.69
CA THR A 50 4.98 18.10 -6.67
C THR A 50 4.49 16.65 -6.66
N SER A 51 4.19 16.11 -7.83
CA SER A 51 3.79 14.71 -7.99
C SER A 51 4.94 13.75 -7.67
N GLN A 52 6.18 14.11 -7.98
CA GLN A 52 7.37 13.33 -7.62
C GLN A 52 7.48 13.18 -6.09
N ARG A 53 7.37 14.28 -5.35
CA ARG A 53 7.33 14.25 -3.88
C ARG A 53 6.14 13.43 -3.37
N GLY A 54 4.98 13.55 -4.01
CA GLY A 54 3.80 12.75 -3.70
C GLY A 54 4.02 11.24 -3.86
N LEU A 55 4.79 10.83 -4.88
CA LEU A 55 5.19 9.45 -5.10
C LEU A 55 6.11 8.96 -3.98
N GLU A 56 7.15 9.72 -3.64
CA GLU A 56 8.11 9.38 -2.58
C GLU A 56 7.44 9.20 -1.20
N LEU A 57 6.49 10.08 -0.87
CA LEU A 57 5.69 9.98 0.35
C LEU A 57 4.81 8.72 0.35
N THR A 58 4.22 8.39 -0.81
CA THR A 58 3.39 7.20 -0.97
C THR A 58 4.22 5.93 -0.80
N GLU A 59 5.39 5.84 -1.44
CA GLU A 59 6.31 4.71 -1.29
C GLU A 59 6.82 4.57 0.14
N SER A 60 7.14 5.67 0.80
CA SER A 60 7.55 5.68 2.22
C SER A 60 6.45 5.13 3.13
N LYS A 61 5.18 5.45 2.85
CA LYS A 61 4.03 4.90 3.58
C LYS A 61 3.86 3.39 3.34
N ILE A 62 4.07 2.91 2.11
CA ILE A 62 4.05 1.48 1.78
C ILE A 62 5.16 0.74 2.55
N ARG A 63 6.39 1.29 2.58
CA ARG A 63 7.52 0.71 3.33
C ARG A 63 7.24 0.64 4.84
N ARG A 64 6.53 1.62 5.39
CA ARG A 64 6.13 1.63 6.80
C ARG A 64 5.07 0.57 7.10
N LEU A 65 4.05 0.46 6.25
CA LEU A 65 3.00 -0.56 6.41
C LEU A 65 3.55 -1.97 6.21
N SER A 66 4.48 -2.17 5.28
CA SER A 66 5.10 -3.48 5.11
C SER A 66 5.87 -3.90 6.35
N ARG A 67 6.59 -2.99 7.03
CA ARG A 67 7.23 -3.28 8.33
C ARG A 67 6.20 -3.70 9.38
N TYR A 68 5.14 -2.92 9.54
CA TYR A 68 4.05 -3.20 10.49
C TYR A 68 3.40 -4.57 10.25
N TYR A 69 3.11 -4.90 8.99
CA TYR A 69 2.48 -6.18 8.63
C TYR A 69 3.44 -7.37 8.74
N LYS A 70 4.75 -7.16 8.55
CA LYS A 70 5.78 -8.17 8.81
C LYS A 70 5.91 -8.49 10.30
N GLU A 71 5.93 -7.47 11.17
CA GLU A 71 5.96 -7.64 12.62
C GLU A 71 4.74 -8.44 13.13
N ARG A 72 3.58 -8.26 12.49
CA ARG A 72 2.34 -8.97 12.81
C ARG A 72 2.18 -10.33 12.11
N LYS A 73 3.20 -10.79 11.37
CA LYS A 73 3.18 -12.05 10.59
C LYS A 73 2.04 -12.13 9.57
N ILE A 74 1.54 -10.97 9.12
CA ILE A 74 0.53 -10.88 8.05
C ILE A 74 1.22 -10.96 6.68
N LEU A 75 2.42 -10.38 6.56
CA LEU A 75 3.27 -10.50 5.37
C LEU A 75 4.51 -11.35 5.64
N PRO A 76 5.02 -12.06 4.62
CA PRO A 76 6.33 -12.72 4.69
C PRO A 76 7.46 -11.75 5.05
N HIS A 77 8.44 -12.20 5.84
CA HIS A 77 9.53 -11.34 6.31
C HIS A 77 10.42 -10.82 5.16
N ASP A 78 10.56 -11.63 4.12
CA ASP A 78 11.27 -11.35 2.87
C ASP A 78 10.50 -10.44 1.92
N TRP A 79 9.24 -10.10 2.23
CA TRP A 79 8.44 -9.22 1.40
C TRP A 79 9.10 -7.85 1.26
N LYS A 80 9.28 -7.42 0.00
CA LYS A 80 9.82 -6.13 -0.40
C LYS A 80 8.91 -5.47 -1.42
N TYR A 81 8.78 -4.14 -1.31
CA TYR A 81 8.05 -3.34 -2.28
C TYR A 81 8.86 -3.23 -3.57
N ASP A 82 8.23 -3.59 -4.67
CA ASP A 82 8.76 -3.50 -6.02
C ASP A 82 7.71 -2.82 -6.92
N PRO A 83 8.00 -1.64 -7.50
CA PRO A 83 7.09 -0.92 -8.37
C PRO A 83 6.61 -1.72 -9.58
N GLU A 84 7.44 -2.58 -10.17
CA GLU A 84 7.05 -3.37 -11.34
C GLU A 84 6.06 -4.47 -10.94
N LYS A 85 6.32 -5.16 -9.81
CA LYS A 85 5.35 -6.11 -9.24
C LYS A 85 4.05 -5.41 -8.86
N ALA A 86 4.13 -4.19 -8.31
CA ALA A 86 2.95 -3.39 -8.00
C ALA A 86 2.12 -3.07 -9.25
N ARG A 87 2.78 -2.75 -10.37
CA ARG A 87 2.10 -2.49 -11.65
C ARG A 87 1.37 -3.72 -12.18
N LEU A 88 1.97 -4.91 -12.07
CA LEU A 88 1.33 -6.16 -12.45
C LEU A 88 0.10 -6.46 -11.58
N LEU A 89 0.24 -6.34 -10.26
CA LEU A 89 -0.84 -6.58 -9.29
C LEU A 89 -2.05 -5.64 -9.46
N VAL A 90 -1.83 -4.41 -9.92
CA VAL A 90 -2.88 -3.41 -10.11
C VAL A 90 -3.56 -3.53 -11.48
N LYS A 91 -2.88 -4.10 -12.48
CA LYS A 91 -3.45 -4.36 -13.81
C LYS A 91 -4.28 -5.63 -13.88
N SER A 92 -4.11 -6.51 -12.90
CA SER A 92 -4.80 -7.81 -12.78
C SER A 92 -6.23 -7.64 -12.29
#